data_AF-A0A9P7BJ82-F1
#
_entry.id   AF-A0A9P7BJ82-F1
#
_cell.length_a   1.000
_cell.length_b   1.000
_cell.length_c   1.000
_cell.angle_alpha   90.00
_cell.angle_beta   90.00
_cell.angle_gamma   90.00
#
_symmetry.space_group_name_H-M   'P 1'
#
loop_
_entity.id
_entity.type
_entity.pdbx_description
1 polymer ?
#
loop_
_entity_poly.entity_id
_entity_poly.type
_entity_poly.pdbx_seq_one_letter_code
_entity_poly.pdbx_strand_id
1 'polypeptide(L)' 'MGLGWVVTLPRHGSPLLLGKSGGLGGFMSYAVLSPNRDLGVFVVASRVNFAMFGNIHSQVRELAAELAR' A
#
# COMPACT_ATOMS: atom_id res chain seq x y z
N MET A 1 -11.68 -6.57 -5.88
CA MET A 1 -10.77 -7.63 -5.40
C MET A 1 -10.36 -8.50 -6.58
N GLY A 2 -9.11 -8.96 -6.64
CA GLY A 2 -8.58 -9.85 -7.69
C GLY A 2 -8.05 -11.17 -7.13
N LEU A 3 -6.99 -11.73 -7.74
CA LEU A 3 -6.28 -12.94 -7.28
C LEU A 3 -5.47 -12.69 -5.98
N GLY A 4 -6.16 -12.46 -4.87
CA GLY A 4 -5.56 -12.10 -3.58
C GLY A 4 -5.18 -10.63 -3.42
N TRP A 5 -5.22 -9.84 -4.49
CA TRP A 5 -4.93 -8.41 -4.48
C TRP A 5 -6.16 -7.55 -4.19
N VAL A 6 -5.94 -6.49 -3.42
CA VAL A 6 -6.92 -5.43 -3.19
C VAL A 6 -6.70 -4.32 -4.21
N VAL A 7 -7.65 -4.15 -5.12
CA VAL A 7 -7.63 -3.08 -6.11
C VAL A 7 -8.30 -1.84 -5.51
N THR A 8 -7.57 -0.73 -5.44
CA THR A 8 -8.14 0.59 -5.16
C THR A 8 -8.15 1.41 -6.44
N LEU A 9 -9.33 1.85 -6.86
CA LEU A 9 -9.49 2.71 -8.03
C LEU A 9 -8.91 4.11 -7.76
N PRO A 10 -8.47 4.83 -8.82
CA PRO A 10 -7.97 6.18 -8.70
C PRO A 10 -9.01 7.10 -8.04
N ARG A 11 -8.58 7.91 -7.06
CA ARG A 11 -9.45 8.88 -6.39
C ARG A 11 -8.61 10.03 -5.84
N HIS A 12 -9.09 11.27 -5.97
CA HIS A 12 -8.45 12.48 -5.44
C HIS A 12 -6.95 12.61 -5.82
N GLY A 13 -6.58 12.29 -7.06
CA GLY A 13 -5.20 12.38 -7.54
C GLY A 13 -4.32 11.15 -7.27
N SER A 14 -4.76 10.22 -6.42
CA SER A 14 -4.09 8.93 -6.25
C SER A 14 -4.26 8.07 -7.51
N PRO A 15 -3.20 7.41 -8.01
CA PRO A 15 -3.30 6.50 -9.14
C PRO A 15 -4.02 5.19 -8.75
N LEU A 16 -4.21 4.29 -9.72
CA LEU A 16 -4.69 2.93 -9.47
C LEU A 16 -3.68 2.21 -8.57
N LEU A 17 -4.15 1.58 -7.50
CA LEU A 17 -3.29 0.88 -6.55
C LEU A 17 -3.71 -0.59 -6.39
N LEU A 18 -2.72 -1.47 -6.47
CA LEU A 18 -2.83 -2.89 -6.14
C LEU A 18 -2.13 -3.11 -4.81
N GLY A 19 -2.91 -3.38 -3.76
CA GLY A 19 -2.42 -3.52 -2.40
C GLY A 19 -2.54 -4.94 -1.85
N LYS A 20 -1.58 -5.33 -1.04
CA LYS A 20 -1.66 -6.54 -0.20
C LYS A 20 -1.03 -6.29 1.17
N SER A 21 -1.77 -6.60 2.22
CA SER A 21 -1.25 -6.70 3.58
C SER A 21 -0.90 -8.14 3.93
N GLY A 22 0.11 -8.29 4.78
CA GLY A 22 0.53 -9.54 5.41
C GLY A 22 0.90 -9.30 6.87
N GLY A 23 0.71 -10.31 7.70
CA GLY A 23 1.13 -10.27 9.10
C GLY A 23 1.42 -11.68 9.60
N LEU A 24 2.64 -11.93 10.07
CA LEU A 24 3.07 -13.22 10.59
C LEU A 24 4.34 -13.06 11.44
N GLY A 25 4.49 -13.87 12.49
CA GLY A 25 5.74 -13.98 13.25
C GLY A 25 6.19 -12.70 13.95
N GLY A 26 5.26 -11.81 14.31
CA GLY A 26 5.56 -10.50 14.90
C GLY A 26 5.80 -9.38 13.88
N PHE A 27 5.76 -9.69 12.58
CA PHE A 27 5.92 -8.72 11.51
C PHE A 27 4.59 -8.34 10.86
N MET A 28 4.52 -7.12 10.34
CA MET A 28 3.51 -6.66 9.41
C MET A 28 4.19 -6.20 8.12
N SER A 29 3.61 -6.54 6.98
CA SER A 29 4.09 -6.12 5.67
C SER A 29 2.97 -5.55 4.82
N TYR A 30 3.31 -4.53 4.03
CA TYR A 30 2.42 -3.93 3.05
C TYR A 30 3.14 -3.78 1.72
N ALA A 31 2.56 -4.37 0.67
CA ALA A 31 2.97 -4.15 -0.70
C ALA A 31 1.91 -3.32 -1.42
N VAL A 32 2.33 -2.24 -2.08
CA VAL A 32 1.50 -1.46 -2.99
C VAL A 32 2.20 -1.30 -4.34
N LEU A 33 1.44 -1.50 -5.40
CA LEU A 33 1.90 -1.31 -6.77
C LEU A 33 0.96 -0.35 -7.51
N SER A 34 1.51 0.50 -8.36
CA SER A 34 0.76 1.29 -9.33
C SER A 34 1.31 0.99 -10.73
N PRO A 35 0.76 -0.03 -11.43
CA PRO A 35 1.29 -0.46 -12.72
C PRO A 35 1.26 0.64 -13.80
N ASN A 36 0.24 1.51 -13.76
CA ASN A 36 0.11 2.62 -14.71
C ASN A 36 1.15 3.73 -14.50
N ARG A 37 1.96 3.65 -13.44
CA ARG A 37 2.93 4.66 -13.02
C ARG A 37 4.31 4.05 -12.77
N ASP A 38 4.51 2.77 -13.11
CA ASP A 38 5.75 2.02 -12.84
C ASP A 38 6.26 2.15 -11.39
N LEU A 39 5.34 2.28 -10.43
CA LEU A 39 5.65 2.54 -9.03
C LEU A 39 5.33 1.32 -8.15
N GLY A 40 6.25 1.01 -7.23
CA GLY A 40 6.07 -0.02 -6.22
C GLY A 40 6.65 0.39 -4.87
N VAL A 41 5.90 0.17 -3.81
CA VAL A 41 6.31 0.43 -2.43
C VAL A 41 6.11 -0.84 -1.61
N PHE A 42 7.15 -1.24 -0.88
CA PHE A 42 7.09 -2.38 0.03
C PHE A 42 7.62 -1.98 1.41
N VAL A 43 6.78 -2.13 2.43
CA VAL A 43 7.09 -1.76 3.81
C VAL A 43 6.97 -2.99 4.69
N VAL A 44 7.93 -3.17 5.60
CA VAL A 44 7.90 -4.22 6.63
C VAL A 44 8.23 -3.59 7.98
N ALA A 45 7.44 -3.93 9.00
CA ALA A 45 7.66 -3.53 10.37
C ALA A 45 7.70 -4.77 11.27
N SER A 46 8.64 -4.80 12.22
CA SER A 46 8.82 -5.88 13.22
C SER A 46 7.90 -5.77 14.44
N ARG A 47 6.80 -5.00 14.33
CA ARG A 47 5.81 -4.83 15.38
C ARG A 47 4.40 -4.87 14.80
N VAL A 48 3.56 -5.72 15.37
CA VAL A 48 2.13 -5.83 15.08
C VAL A 48 1.41 -4.66 15.75
N ASN A 49 1.17 -3.59 14.99
CA ASN A 49 0.35 -2.46 15.43
C ASN A 49 -0.58 -2.01 14.29
N PHE A 50 -1.84 -2.41 14.36
CA PHE A 50 -2.82 -2.15 13.31
C PHE A 50 -3.14 -0.66 13.13
N ALA A 51 -3.10 0.14 14.20
CA ALA A 51 -3.31 1.59 14.11
C ALA A 51 -2.15 2.26 13.36
N MET A 52 -0.91 1.90 13.69
CA MET A 52 0.27 2.33 12.94
C MET A 52 0.20 1.86 11.48
N PHE A 53 -0.23 0.63 11.24
CA PHE A 53 -0.34 0.06 9.91
C PHE A 53 -1.42 0.73 9.05
N GLY A 54 -2.52 1.19 9.67
CA GLY A 54 -3.51 2.05 9.02
C GLY A 54 -2.91 3.38 8.55
N ASN A 55 -2.05 4.00 9.37
CA ASN A 55 -1.33 5.23 8.99
C ASN A 55 -0.29 4.98 7.88
N ILE A 56 0.42 3.84 7.88
CA ILE A 56 1.32 3.46 6.79
C ILE A 56 0.53 3.34 5.47
N HIS A 57 -0.67 2.79 5.53
CA HIS A 57 -1.54 2.64 4.36
C HIS A 57 -1.94 3.99 3.75
N SER A 58 -2.22 5.02 4.57
CA SER A 58 -2.52 6.37 4.07
C SER A 58 -1.27 7.08 3.55
N GLN A 59 -0.15 6.99 4.27
CA GLN A 59 1.12 7.62 3.87
C GLN A 59 1.67 7.05 2.57
N VAL A 60 1.58 5.73 2.35
CA VAL A 60 2.00 5.11 1.09
C VAL A 60 1.13 5.57 -0.08
N ARG A 61 -0.16 5.85 0.15
CA ARG A 61 -1.06 6.40 -0.88
C ARG A 61 -0.73 7.84 -1.23
N GLU A 62 -0.43 8.66 -0.22
CA GLU A 62 0.03 10.03 -0.41
C GLU A 62 1.37 10.05 -1.17
N LEU A 63 2.33 9.22 -0.75
CA LEU A 63 3.61 9.07 -1.44
C LEU A 63 3.42 8.61 -2.90
N ALA A 64 2.54 7.63 -3.14
CA ALA A 64 2.23 7.18 -4.51
C ALA A 64 1.53 8.26 -5.34
N ALA A 65 0.75 9.15 -4.72
CA ALA A 65 0.15 10.29 -5.39
C ALA A 65 1.19 11.38 -5.72
N GLU A 66 2.11 11.67 -4.81
CA GLU A 66 3.20 12.63 -5.01
C GLU A 66 4.18 12.16 -6.10
N LEU A 67 4.59 10.89 -6.07
CA LEU A 67 5.51 10.31 -7.05
C LEU A 67 4.87 10.11 -8.44
N ALA A 68 3.55 10.21 -8.54
CA ALA A 68 2.82 10.13 -9.80
C ALA A 68 2.55 11.50 -10.45
N ARG A 69 3.04 12.60 -9.87
CA ARG A 69 3.01 13.93 -10.46
C ARG A 69 4.08 14.08 -11.53
#